data_AF-A0A8T5GJ70-F1
#
_entry.id   AF-A0A8T5GJ70-F1
#
_cell.length_a   1.000
_cell.length_b   1.000
_cell.length_c   1.000
_cell.angle_alpha   90.00
_cell.angle_beta   90.00
_cell.angle_gamma   90.00
#
_symmetry.space_group_name_H-M   'P 1'
#
loop_
_entity.id
_entity.type
_entity.pdbx_description
1 polymer ?
#
loop_
_entity_poly.entity_id
_entity_poly.type
_entity_poly.pdbx_seq_one_letter_code
_entity_poly.pdbx_strand_id
1 'polypeptide(L)' 'MKNSYINYAMSVIIGRALPDARDGLKPVHRRVLYGMYEGGHTSDK' A
#
# COMPACT_ATOMS: atom_id res chain seq x y z
N MET A 1 -2.53 26.14 8.50
CA MET A 1 -1.59 25.04 8.87
C MET A 1 -2.27 23.82 9.50
N LYS A 2 -3.18 23.98 10.47
CA LYS A 2 -3.81 22.84 11.19
C LYS A 2 -4.47 21.79 10.28
N ASN A 3 -5.22 22.22 9.26
CA ASN A 3 -5.87 21.31 8.31
C ASN A 3 -4.86 20.53 7.45
N SER A 4 -3.79 21.18 6.99
CA SER A 4 -2.73 20.52 6.21
C SER A 4 -2.03 19.44 7.03
N TYR A 5 -1.80 19.70 8.33
CA TYR A 5 -1.20 18.73 9.24
C TYR A 5 -2.13 17.52 9.45
N ILE A 6 -3.42 17.74 9.72
CA ILE A 6 -4.39 16.66 9.91
C ILE A 6 -4.55 15.83 8.63
N ASN A 7 -4.67 16.48 7.47
CA ASN A 7 -4.80 15.78 6.19
C ASN A 7 -3.56 14.94 5.88
N TYR A 8 -2.36 15.48 6.13
CA TYR A 8 -1.13 14.73 5.94
C TYR A 8 -1.04 13.54 6.91
N ALA A 9 -1.28 13.77 8.21
CA ALA A 9 -1.24 12.74 9.23
C ALA A 9 -2.23 11.59 8.92
N MET A 10 -3.47 11.91 8.55
CA MET A 10 -4.47 10.92 8.14
C MET A 10 -4.03 10.15 6.89
N SER A 11 -3.44 10.82 5.89
CA SER A 11 -2.91 10.16 4.69
C SER A 11 -1.77 9.17 5.00
N VAL A 12 -0.92 9.50 5.99
CA VAL A 12 0.21 8.64 6.40
C VAL A 12 -0.32 7.39 7.11
N ILE A 13 -1.24 7.58 8.06
CA ILE A 13 -1.76 6.50 8.90
C ILE A 13 -2.47 5.45 8.03
N ILE A 14 -3.35 5.89 7.15
CA ILE A 14 -4.22 5.01 6.35
C ILE A 14 -3.49 4.48 5.11
N GLY A 15 -2.74 5.34 4.42
CA GLY A 15 -2.24 5.06 3.06
C GLY A 15 -0.79 4.58 2.98
N ARG A 16 -0.03 4.61 4.09
CA ARG A 16 1.40 4.28 4.08
C ARG A 16 1.86 3.44 5.27
N ALA A 17 1.52 3.85 6.49
CA ALA A 17 2.16 3.34 7.70
C ALA A 17 1.59 2.00 8.18
N LEU A 18 0.26 1.91 8.32
CA LEU A 18 -0.39 0.71 8.86
C LEU A 18 -0.68 -0.32 7.75
N PRO A 19 -0.35 -1.61 7.97
CA PRO A 19 -0.78 -2.68 7.08
C PRO A 19 -2.28 -2.96 7.25
N ASP A 20 -2.90 -3.51 6.21
CA ASP A 20 -4.29 -3.96 6.27
C ASP A 20 -4.37 -5.26 7.09
N ALA A 21 -5.36 -5.39 7.98
CA ALA A 21 -5.50 -6.56 8.85
C ALA A 21 -5.82 -7.86 8.08
N ARG A 22 -6.35 -7.75 6.86
CA ARG A 22 -6.78 -8.92 6.06
C ARG A 22 -5.62 -9.68 5.45
N ASP A 23 -4.59 -8.96 5.02
CA ASP A 23 -3.44 -9.52 4.28
C ASP A 23 -2.10 -9.23 4.95
N GLY A 24 -2.05 -8.34 5.96
CA GLY A 24 -0.81 -7.89 6.59
C GLY A 24 0.10 -7.07 5.67
N LEU A 25 -0.38 -6.68 4.48
CA LEU A 25 0.43 -6.01 3.48
C LEU A 25 0.25 -4.49 3.52
N LYS A 26 1.38 -3.78 3.42
CA LYS A 26 1.37 -2.35 3.14
C LYS A 26 0.90 -2.08 1.71
N PRO A 27 0.31 -0.91 1.42
CA PRO A 27 -0.15 -0.55 0.07
C PRO A 27 0.92 -0.60 -1.04
N VAL A 28 2.21 -0.54 -0.70
CA VAL A 28 3.31 -0.72 -1.65
C VAL A 28 3.45 -2.19 -2.07
N HIS A 29 3.41 -3.13 -1.12
CA HIS A 29 3.58 -4.55 -1.43
C HIS A 29 2.46 -5.06 -2.34
N ARG A 30 1.21 -4.65 -2.07
CA ARG A 30 0.05 -5.00 -2.91
C ARG A 30 0.22 -4.55 -4.36
N ARG A 31 0.76 -3.34 -4.57
CA ARG A 31 1.01 -2.79 -5.92
C ARG A 31 2.13 -3.54 -6.65
N VAL A 32 3.21 -3.89 -5.95
CA VAL A 32 4.31 -4.66 -6.55
C VAL A 32 3.84 -6.05 -6.96
N LEU A 33 3.16 -6.77 -6.07
CA LEU A 33 2.64 -8.11 -6.37
C LEU A 33 1.61 -8.08 -7.50
N TYR A 34 0.72 -7.07 -7.51
CA TYR A 34 -0.23 -6.88 -8.60
C TYR A 34 0.47 -6.58 -9.93
N GLY A 35 1.50 -5.73 -9.94
CA GLY A 35 2.29 -5.46 -11.15
C GLY A 35 3.07 -6.68 -11.64
N MET A 36 3.59 -7.52 -10.75
CA MET A 36 4.21 -8.80 -11.11
C MET A 36 3.20 -9.76 -11.75
N TYR A 37 1.98 -9.80 -11.21
CA TYR A 37 0.88 -10.59 -11.77
C TYR A 37 0.46 -10.10 -13.16
N GLU A 38 0.28 -8.79 -13.36
CA GLU A 38 -0.03 -8.21 -14.68
C GLU A 38 1.10 -8.41 -15.70
N GLY A 39 2.37 -8.38 -15.24
CA GLY A 39 3.54 -8.66 -16.08
C GLY A 39 3.75 -10.15 -16.42
N GLY A 40 2.94 -11.05 -15.85
CA GLY A 40 3.08 -12.49 -16.06
C GLY A 40 4.36 -13.08 -15.45
N HIS A 41 4.91 -12.45 -14.41
CA HIS A 41 6.06 -12.94 -13.63
C HIS A 41 5.57 -13.86 -12.50
N THR A 42 4.93 -14.95 -12.89
CA THR A 42 4.47 -15.98 -11.96
C THR A 42 5.55 -17.05 -11.79
N SER A 43 5.57 -17.77 -10.66
CA SER A 43 6.67 -18.67 -10.32
C SER A 43 6.86 -19.85 -11.29
N ASP A 44 5.83 -20.15 -12.08
CA ASP A 44 5.80 -21.17 -13.12
C ASP A 44 6.44 -20.72 -14.44
N LYS A 45 6.78 -19.44 -14.59
CA LYS A 45 7.31 -18.83 -15.81
C LYS A 45 8.60 -18.07 -15.57
#